data_AF-A0A7C1KU21-F1
#
_entry.id   AF-A0A7C1KU21-F1
#
_cell.length_a   1.000
_cell.length_b   1.000
_cell.length_c   1.000
_cell.angle_alpha   90.00
_cell.angle_beta   90.00
_cell.angle_gamma   90.00
#
_symmetry.space_group_name_H-M   'P 1'
#
loop_
_entity.id
_entity.type
_entity.pdbx_description
1 polymer ?
#
loop_
_entity_poly.entity_id
_entity_poly.type
_entity_poly.pdbx_seq_one_letter_code
_entity_poly.pdbx_strand_id
1 'polypeptide(L)'
;MKIILFYVTGYVRQIRAPLTFTIDFRRVDRLNYQLRTSQVLSVPPEKAFTFFEDPRNLFDTTPDWLDFKMVDVKDKSEVFEVRNLITR
;
A
#
# COMPACT_ATOMS: atom_id res chain seq x y z
N MET A 1 -3.34 24.08 18.80
CA MET A 1 -3.95 22.97 18.02
C MET A 1 -3.19 22.87 16.70
N LYS A 2 -2.34 21.85 16.52
CA LYS A 2 -1.49 21.70 15.33
C LYS A 2 -2.01 20.52 14.50
N ILE A 3 -2.58 20.82 13.34
CA ILE A 3 -2.86 19.83 12.29
C ILE A 3 -1.49 19.44 11.72
N ILE A 4 -1.13 18.17 11.79
CA ILE A 4 0.09 17.67 11.15
C ILE A 4 -0.27 17.43 9.68
N LEU A 5 0.05 18.40 8.82
CA LEU A 5 0.21 18.16 7.39
C LEU A 5 1.39 17.21 7.21
N PHE A 6 1.22 16.15 6.42
CA PHE A 6 2.36 15.38 5.94
C PHE A 6 3.18 16.27 5.00
N TYR A 7 4.28 16.84 5.52
CA TYR A 7 5.31 17.45 4.70
C TYR A 7 6.22 16.32 4.20
N VAL A 8 5.89 15.78 3.03
CA VAL A 8 6.92 15.17 2.18
C VAL A 8 7.67 16.35 1.57
N THR A 9 8.93 16.55 1.95
CA THR A 9 9.78 17.58 1.34
C THR A 9 10.11 17.18 -0.09
N GLY A 10 9.20 17.51 -1.00
CA GLY A 10 9.30 17.28 -2.43
C GLY A 10 7.92 17.48 -3.04
N TYR A 11 7.80 18.47 -3.94
CA TYR A 11 6.64 18.78 -4.78
C TYR A 11 5.29 18.19 -4.34
N VAL A 12 4.42 19.02 -3.75
CA VAL A 12 3.01 18.67 -3.54
C VAL A 12 2.35 18.52 -4.91
N ARG A 13 2.46 17.33 -5.53
CA ARG A 13 1.55 16.94 -6.61
C ARG A 13 0.18 16.84 -5.96
N GLN A 14 -0.79 17.61 -6.47
CA GLN A 14 -2.19 17.37 -6.13
C GLN A 14 -2.57 15.98 -6.62
N ILE A 15 -2.51 14.99 -5.74
CA ILE A 15 -3.00 13.64 -6.03
C ILE A 15 -4.52 13.74 -5.95
N ARG A 16 -5.19 13.76 -7.12
CA ARG A 16 -6.65 13.57 -7.16
C ARG A 16 -6.93 12.13 -6.79
N ALA A 17 -7.30 11.90 -5.54
CA ALA A 17 -7.73 10.59 -5.09
C ALA A 17 -9.04 10.20 -5.79
N PRO A 18 -9.24 8.91 -6.12
CA PRO A 18 -10.53 8.40 -6.59
C PRO A 18 -11.65 8.72 -5.60
N LEU A 19 -12.88 8.90 -6.10
CA LEU A 19 -14.05 9.15 -5.24
C LEU A 19 -14.32 8.01 -4.23
N THR A 20 -13.83 6.81 -4.52
CA THR A 20 -13.94 5.64 -3.66
C THR A 20 -12.79 5.47 -2.68
N PHE A 21 -11.80 6.38 -2.70
CA PHE A 21 -10.66 6.33 -1.81
C PHE A 21 -11.00 6.99 -0.47
N THR A 22 -10.75 6.27 0.61
CA THR A 22 -10.89 6.78 1.98
C THR A 22 -9.61 6.61 2.76
N ILE A 23 -9.37 7.55 3.69
CA ILE A 23 -8.23 7.57 4.60
C ILE A 23 -8.74 7.83 6.01
N ASP A 24 -8.34 7.00 6.95
CA ASP A 24 -8.66 7.09 8.36
C ASP A 24 -7.37 7.05 9.18
N PHE A 25 -7.27 7.92 10.17
CA PHE A 25 -6.14 7.96 11.08
C PHE A 25 -6.65 7.93 12.51
N ARG A 26 -6.29 6.87 13.23
CA ARG A 26 -6.77 6.67 14.60
C ARG A 26 -5.64 6.27 15.54
N ARG A 27 -5.74 6.71 16.79
CA ARG A 27 -4.90 6.23 17.87
C ARG A 27 -5.40 4.85 18.31
N VAL A 28 -4.52 3.85 18.30
CA VAL A 28 -4.86 2.47 18.71
C VAL A 28 -4.63 2.29 20.21
N ASP A 29 -3.51 2.81 20.72
CA ASP A 29 -3.20 2.82 22.15
C ASP A 29 -2.30 4.02 22.52
N ARG A 30 -1.63 3.95 23.68
CA ARG A 30 -0.81 5.06 24.17
C ARG A 30 0.30 5.47 23.21
N LEU A 31 0.93 4.53 22.52
CA LEU A 31 2.09 4.77 21.66
C LEU A 31 1.85 4.41 20.20
N ASN A 32 0.78 3.67 19.90
CA ASN A 32 0.49 3.21 18.54
C ASN A 32 -0.61 4.03 17.87
N TYR A 33 -0.36 4.38 16.62
CA TYR A 33 -1.31 5.01 15.71
C TYR A 33 -1.47 4.12 14.48
N GLN A 34 -2.68 4.10 13.94
CA GLN A 34 -3.01 3.37 12.73
C GLN A 34 -3.45 4.36 11.66
N LEU A 35 -2.79 4.28 10.51
CA LEU A 35 -3.27 4.81 9.26
C LEU A 35 -3.96 3.68 8.50
N ARG A 36 -5.23 3.88 8.11
CA ARG A 36 -5.99 2.96 7.29
C ARG A 36 -6.38 3.67 6.01
N THR A 37 -6.16 3.00 4.89
CA THR A 37 -6.63 3.44 3.57
C THR A 37 -7.54 2.38 2.98
N SER A 38 -8.48 2.79 2.15
CA SER A 38 -9.37 1.87 1.43
C SER A 38 -9.71 2.47 0.08
N GLN A 39 -9.83 1.61 -0.94
CA GLN A 39 -10.29 1.98 -2.27
C GLN A 39 -11.17 0.87 -2.82
N VAL A 40 -12.35 1.22 -3.31
CA VAL A 40 -13.20 0.28 -4.05
C VAL A 40 -12.72 0.22 -5.49
N LEU A 41 -12.42 -1.00 -5.96
CA LEU A 41 -12.09 -1.29 -7.35
C LEU A 41 -13.31 -1.83 -8.08
N SER A 42 -13.50 -1.44 -9.33
CA SER A 42 -14.60 -1.94 -10.19
C SER A 42 -14.33 -3.32 -10.79
N VAL A 43 -13.33 -4.04 -10.29
CA VAL A 43 -12.95 -5.38 -10.77
C VAL A 43 -13.32 -6.45 -9.74
N PRO A 44 -13.60 -7.69 -10.17
CA PRO A 44 -13.80 -8.81 -9.26
C PRO A 44 -12.59 -9.04 -8.35
N PRO A 45 -12.79 -9.48 -7.09
CA PRO A 45 -11.71 -9.73 -6.14
C PRO A 45 -10.64 -10.67 -6.70
N GLU A 46 -11.03 -11.73 -7.39
CA GLU A 46 -10.12 -12.75 -7.90
C GLU A 46 -9.10 -12.13 -8.88
N LYS A 47 -9.57 -11.23 -9.74
CA LYS A 47 -8.70 -10.51 -10.68
C LYS A 47 -7.76 -9.54 -9.98
N ALA A 48 -8.25 -8.85 -8.94
CA ALA A 48 -7.42 -7.95 -8.16
C ALA A 48 -6.32 -8.72 -7.41
N PHE A 49 -6.66 -9.82 -6.74
CA PHE A 49 -5.69 -10.64 -6.03
C PHE A 49 -4.63 -11.21 -6.97
N THR A 50 -5.02 -11.85 -8.08
CA THR A 50 -4.05 -12.36 -9.06
C THR A 50 -3.13 -11.28 -9.62
N PHE A 51 -3.62 -10.04 -9.78
CA PHE A 51 -2.77 -8.93 -10.20
C PHE A 51 -1.72 -8.57 -9.14
N PHE A 52 -2.11 -8.46 -7.87
CA PHE A 52 -1.22 -8.07 -6.78
C PHE A 52 -0.33 -9.20 -6.23
N GLU A 53 -0.59 -10.45 -6.61
CA GLU A 53 0.29 -11.59 -6.33
C GLU A 53 1.63 -11.51 -7.07
N ASP A 54 1.68 -10.81 -8.21
CA ASP A 54 2.91 -10.62 -8.97
C ASP A 54 3.65 -9.35 -8.51
N PRO A 55 4.83 -9.46 -7.88
CA PRO A 55 5.58 -8.30 -7.39
C PRO A 55 6.03 -7.35 -8.51
N ARG A 56 6.06 -7.80 -9.76
CA ARG A 56 6.36 -6.94 -10.92
C ARG A 56 5.26 -5.91 -11.15
N ASN A 57 4.00 -6.27 -10.92
CA ASN A 57 2.88 -5.35 -11.02
C ASN A 57 2.90 -4.30 -9.88
N LEU A 58 3.44 -4.66 -8.71
CA LEU A 58 3.67 -3.70 -7.63
C LEU A 58 4.77 -2.71 -8.02
N PHE A 59 5.84 -3.17 -8.68
CA PHE A 59 6.89 -2.28 -9.19
C PHE A 59 6.32 -1.26 -10.19
N ASP A 60 5.50 -1.73 -11.14
CA ASP A 60 4.91 -0.87 -12.18
C ASP A 60 3.86 0.13 -11.64
N THR A 61 3.16 -0.23 -10.56
CA THR A 61 2.10 0.63 -9.98
C THR A 61 2.58 1.53 -8.86
N THR A 62 3.74 1.24 -8.27
CA THR A 62 4.30 2.04 -7.17
C THR A 62 4.87 3.35 -7.71
N PRO A 63 4.44 4.51 -7.20
CA PRO A 63 4.99 5.78 -7.64
C PRO A 63 6.52 5.87 -7.44
N ASP A 64 7.21 6.45 -8.43
CA ASP A 64 8.69 6.58 -8.45
C ASP A 64 9.29 7.19 -7.18
N TRP A 65 8.55 8.08 -6.50
CA TRP A 65 9.01 8.78 -5.30
C TRP A 65 9.09 7.88 -4.05
N LEU A 66 8.54 6.65 -4.10
CA LEU A 66 8.69 5.65 -3.05
C LEU A 66 9.98 4.82 -3.18
N ASP A 67 10.79 5.05 -4.24
CA ASP A 67 12.05 4.35 -4.52
C ASP A 67 11.94 2.81 -4.41
N PHE A 68 10.81 2.26 -4.84
CA PHE A 68 10.58 0.82 -4.82
C PHE A 68 11.44 0.14 -5.89
N LYS A 69 12.19 -0.89 -5.48
CA LYS A 69 13.15 -1.60 -6.34
C LYS A 69 12.99 -3.11 -6.19
N MET A 70 12.87 -3.81 -7.32
CA MET A 70 13.03 -5.26 -7.36
C MET A 70 14.53 -5.60 -7.41
N VAL A 71 15.01 -6.34 -6.41
CA VAL A 71 16.44 -6.70 -6.25
C VAL A 71 16.80 -7.94 -7.06
N ASP A 72 15.84 -8.83 -7.35
CA ASP A 72 16.05 -10.01 -8.20
C ASP A 72 14.90 -10.17 -9.20
N VAL A 73 15.18 -9.93 -10.49
CA VAL A 73 14.21 -10.05 -11.59
C VAL A 73 14.26 -11.46 -12.20
N LYS A 74 15.22 -12.30 -11.81
CA LYS A 74 15.45 -13.63 -12.42
C LYS A 74 14.73 -14.77 -11.71
N ASP A 75 14.29 -14.59 -10.47
CA ASP A 75 13.56 -15.63 -9.76
C ASP A 75 12.07 -15.60 -10.11
N LYS A 76 11.70 -16.50 -11.03
CA LYS A 76 10.31 -16.82 -11.31
C LYS A 76 9.72 -17.50 -10.08
N SER A 77 8.81 -16.79 -9.42
CA SER A 77 7.71 -17.37 -8.64
C SER A 77 8.14 -18.37 -7.55
N GLU A 78 8.70 -17.87 -6.45
CA GLU A 78 8.40 -18.48 -5.16
C GLU A 78 7.26 -17.69 -4.53
N VAL A 79 6.06 -18.27 -4.58
CA VAL A 79 4.91 -17.79 -3.82
C VAL A 79 5.32 -17.76 -2.36
N PHE A 80 5.44 -16.55 -1.78
CA PHE A 80 5.63 -16.42 -0.35
C PHE A 80 4.32 -16.83 0.35
N GLU A 81 4.22 -18.11 0.73
CA GLU A 81 3.20 -18.53 1.68
C GLU A 81 3.43 -17.79 2.99
N VAL A 82 2.52 -16.87 3.32
CA VAL A 82 2.45 -16.28 4.66
C VAL A 82 2.07 -17.41 5.61
N ARG A 83 3.07 -18.04 6.22
CA ARG A 83 2.84 -18.98 7.30
C ARG A 83 2.15 -18.24 8.43
N ASN A 84 0.89 -18.59 8.65
CA ASN A 84 0.09 -18.19 9.81
C ASN A 84 0.92 -18.36 11.09
N LEU A 85 1.46 -17.26 11.61
CA LEU A 85 1.86 -17.17 13.01
C LEU A 85 0.63 -16.78 13.82
N ILE A 86 -0.32 -17.72 13.91
CA ILE A 86 -1.11 -17.84 15.13
C ILE A 86 -0.17 -18.48 16.14
N THR A 87 0.25 -17.75 17.15
CA THR A 87 0.83 -18.38 18.34
C THR A 87 0.46 -17.60 19.60
N ARG A 88 -0.57 -18.16 20.26
CA ARG A 88 -0.96 -18.10 21.68
C ARG A 88 -1.61 -16.83 22.23
#